data_AF-A0A7R8ZCP4-F1
#
_entry.id   AF-A0A7R8ZCP4-F1
#
_cell.length_a   1.000
_cell.length_b   1.000
_cell.length_c   1.000
_cell.angle_alpha   90.00
_cell.angle_beta   90.00
_cell.angle_gamma   90.00
#
_symmetry.space_group_name_H-M   'P 1'
#
loop_
_entity.id
_entity.type
_entity.pdbx_description
1 polymer ?
#
loop_
_entity_poly.entity_id
_entity_poly.type
_entity_poly.pdbx_seq_one_letter_code
_entity_poly.pdbx_strand_id
1 'polypeptide(L)'
;MGKIGLLVITNPIKISRILPNALQHVHKTLYVQCLPGNVLVPLASGEEHMFLRGSYCSSIINKIYSQSIGTPQDVRVLLAPFKNPHTKIKTSKEIEVIVFDQAFNKDDVDSFIRSCLSNVITNCNVMTLSTDTRTLDEQIENENSSTKVTVDSVASDVLPKTQDFKSYNDVVLGGTFDRLHEGHKIFLSEAVLRCNKRLTVGVTSEEMLKSKVLWELIQPCNERVALVKDFLQDIDPQLDYNVVPITDPFGPTKEDPNMEMIVVSTETHKGGLKVNQLRQERNLSTLDIHLVELLESESLGEEEETKISSSNKRLRLLGTRLKPPQPYVIGLTGGTASGKTTISQRMGELGAGEVNCDSLAHGLYERKDQYCYIRLVEHFGKGILDSDGHIDRTALGAIVFNDESERHALNNIVWPALLERTKELVQELYESGHQVVVVDAAILLLAGWQQNFHEVWACIIPPQ
;
A
#
# COMPACT_ATOMS: atom_id res chain seq x y z
N MET A 1 14.83 -6.64 1.67
CA MET A 1 14.53 -5.30 2.21
C MET A 1 14.75 -4.30 1.10
N GLY A 2 13.77 -3.43 0.81
CA GLY A 2 13.79 -2.59 -0.39
C GLY A 2 13.99 -1.12 -0.02
N LYS A 3 15.03 -0.51 -0.58
CA LYS A 3 15.48 0.86 -0.31
C LYS A 3 14.38 1.90 -0.57
N ILE A 4 14.14 2.76 0.41
CA ILE A 4 13.25 3.92 0.35
C ILE A 4 14.08 5.19 0.13
N GLY A 5 13.67 6.01 -0.83
CA GLY A 5 14.44 7.20 -1.22
C GLY A 5 13.67 8.51 -1.12
N LEU A 6 14.41 9.60 -0.95
CA LEU A 6 13.95 10.97 -1.10
C LEU A 6 14.74 11.65 -2.21
N LEU A 7 14.08 12.10 -3.26
CA LEU A 7 14.65 12.96 -4.30
C LEU A 7 14.31 14.42 -4.00
N VAL A 8 15.34 15.23 -3.78
CA VAL A 8 15.24 16.68 -3.59
C VAL A 8 15.60 17.39 -4.88
N ILE A 9 14.66 18.17 -5.41
CA ILE A 9 14.78 18.86 -6.70
C ILE A 9 14.70 20.36 -6.48
N THR A 10 15.77 21.05 -6.87
CA THR A 10 15.86 22.51 -6.83
C THR A 10 15.56 23.18 -8.17
N ASN A 11 15.70 22.45 -9.28
CA ASN A 11 15.27 22.90 -10.59
C ASN A 11 14.27 21.92 -11.24
N PRO A 12 12.96 22.20 -11.17
CA PRO A 12 11.91 21.35 -11.73
C PRO A 12 12.03 21.07 -13.24
N ILE A 13 12.77 21.90 -13.99
CA ILE A 13 13.03 21.65 -15.42
C ILE A 13 13.81 20.34 -15.62
N LYS A 14 14.71 20.02 -14.69
CA LYS A 14 15.58 18.84 -14.75
C LYS A 14 14.89 17.52 -14.44
N ILE A 15 13.63 17.53 -13.96
CA ILE A 15 12.92 16.31 -13.53
C ILE A 15 12.98 15.19 -14.58
N SER A 16 12.82 15.53 -15.87
CA SER A 16 12.86 14.58 -16.99
C SER A 16 14.17 13.80 -17.09
N ARG A 17 15.29 14.40 -16.68
CA ARG A 17 16.61 13.79 -16.75
C ARG A 17 16.96 13.07 -15.45
N ILE A 18 16.42 13.53 -14.33
CA ILE A 18 16.85 13.11 -12.99
C ILE A 18 15.99 11.98 -12.44
N LEU A 19 14.68 12.03 -12.66
CA LEU A 19 13.76 11.03 -12.12
C LEU A 19 14.10 9.59 -12.54
N PRO A 20 14.40 9.29 -13.82
CA PRO A 20 14.77 7.93 -14.22
C PRO A 20 16.03 7.42 -13.53
N ASN A 21 17.01 8.29 -13.32
CA ASN A 21 18.26 7.94 -12.64
C ASN A 21 18.03 7.75 -11.13
N ALA A 22 17.24 8.61 -10.49
CA ALA A 22 16.88 8.47 -9.08
C ALA A 22 16.15 7.14 -8.80
N LEU A 23 15.27 6.72 -9.71
CA LEU A 23 14.52 5.46 -9.60
C LEU A 23 15.42 4.21 -9.61
N GLN A 24 16.62 4.27 -10.22
CA GLN A 24 17.57 3.15 -10.20
C GLN A 24 18.15 2.88 -8.79
N HIS A 25 18.11 3.87 -7.90
CA HIS A 25 18.65 3.77 -6.55
C HIS A 25 17.61 3.40 -5.49
N VAL A 26 16.33 3.28 -5.88
CA VAL A 26 15.19 3.04 -5.01
C VAL A 26 14.43 1.80 -5.44
N HIS A 27 14.05 0.96 -4.48
CA HIS A 27 13.39 -0.32 -4.77
C HIS A 27 11.90 -0.33 -4.42
N LYS A 28 11.45 0.51 -3.47
CA LYS A 28 10.06 0.51 -2.99
C LYS A 28 9.35 1.82 -3.26
N THR A 29 9.73 2.88 -2.55
CA THR A 29 9.03 4.17 -2.57
C THR A 29 10.03 5.28 -2.78
N LEU A 30 9.79 6.13 -3.77
CA LEU A 30 10.55 7.36 -4.01
C LEU A 30 9.67 8.56 -3.66
N TYR A 31 10.01 9.22 -2.57
CA TYR A 31 9.44 10.53 -2.25
C TYR A 31 10.13 11.61 -3.08
N VAL A 32 9.37 12.56 -3.62
CA VAL A 32 9.91 13.68 -4.39
C VAL A 32 9.54 14.97 -3.68
N GLN A 33 10.55 15.75 -3.31
CA GLN A 33 10.43 17.07 -2.73
C GLN A 33 10.95 18.12 -3.71
N CYS A 34 10.13 19.10 -4.05
CA CYS A 34 10.57 20.27 -4.82
C CYS A 34 10.90 21.44 -3.87
N LEU A 35 12.11 22.00 -4.00
CA LEU A 35 12.60 23.16 -3.25
C LEU A 35 13.21 24.16 -4.25
N PRO A 36 12.40 24.96 -4.93
CA PRO A 36 12.88 25.85 -5.99
C PRO A 36 13.79 26.96 -5.42
N GLY A 37 14.84 27.28 -6.17
CA GLY A 37 15.92 28.13 -5.70
C GLY A 37 17.03 27.27 -5.11
N ASN A 38 18.28 27.57 -5.41
CA ASN A 38 19.46 26.74 -5.08
C ASN A 38 19.78 26.66 -3.57
N VAL A 39 18.78 26.63 -2.69
CA VAL A 39 18.92 26.72 -1.25
C VAL A 39 18.18 25.54 -0.62
N LEU A 40 18.89 24.74 0.17
CA LEU A 40 18.33 23.58 0.86
C LEU A 40 17.55 23.93 2.12
N VAL A 41 17.82 25.09 2.72
CA VAL A 41 17.19 25.54 3.97
C VAL A 41 16.35 26.79 3.69
N PRO A 42 15.08 26.85 4.09
CA PRO A 42 14.29 28.07 3.99
C PRO A 42 15.01 29.22 4.73
N LEU A 43 15.34 30.30 4.01
CA LEU A 43 15.95 31.48 4.61
C LEU A 43 15.00 32.09 5.67
N ALA A 44 15.58 32.65 6.74
CA ALA A 44 14.80 33.30 7.78
C ALA A 44 14.12 34.57 7.22
N SER A 45 12.78 34.54 7.17
CA SER A 45 11.82 35.65 7.03
C SER A 45 12.25 36.86 6.18
N GLY A 46 11.65 37.02 5.00
CA GLY A 46 11.58 38.31 4.30
C GLY A 46 11.77 38.26 2.79
N GLU A 47 12.39 37.20 2.27
CA GLU A 47 12.51 36.98 0.83
C GLU A 47 11.35 36.09 0.36
N GLU A 48 10.39 36.69 -0.34
CA GLU A 48 9.40 35.93 -1.11
C GLU A 48 10.14 35.14 -2.19
N HIS A 49 10.54 33.90 -1.87
CA HIS A 49 10.83 32.93 -2.90
C HIS A 49 9.65 32.93 -3.88
N MET A 50 9.90 32.74 -5.18
CA MET A 50 8.84 32.42 -6.14
C MET A 50 8.11 31.16 -5.63
N PHE A 51 7.15 31.34 -4.75
CA PHE A 51 6.30 30.27 -4.25
C PHE A 51 5.69 29.67 -5.50
N LEU A 52 5.86 28.36 -5.64
CA LEU A 52 5.28 27.62 -6.74
C LEU A 52 3.78 27.88 -6.64
N ARG A 53 3.28 28.82 -7.46
CA ARG A 53 1.85 29.12 -7.52
C ARG A 53 1.17 27.85 -7.97
N GLY A 54 -0.02 27.56 -7.46
CA GLY A 54 -0.54 26.20 -7.55
C GLY A 54 -0.70 25.65 -8.98
N SER A 55 -0.87 26.50 -10.00
CA SER A 55 -0.82 26.07 -11.41
C SER A 55 0.55 25.51 -11.86
N TYR A 56 1.65 26.07 -11.34
CA TYR A 56 3.00 25.57 -11.56
C TYR A 56 3.28 24.32 -10.73
N CYS A 57 2.71 24.18 -9.53
CA CYS A 57 2.75 22.92 -8.77
C CYS A 57 2.06 21.79 -9.54
N SER A 58 0.84 22.06 -10.03
CA SER A 58 0.06 21.10 -10.83
C SER A 58 0.85 20.61 -12.05
N SER A 59 1.52 21.50 -12.79
CA SER A 59 2.32 21.11 -13.96
C SER A 59 3.53 20.25 -13.60
N ILE A 60 4.21 20.53 -12.48
CA ILE A 60 5.33 19.71 -11.99
C ILE A 60 4.84 18.33 -11.54
N ILE A 61 3.76 18.28 -10.76
CA ILE A 61 3.18 17.02 -10.27
C ILE A 61 2.78 16.13 -11.45
N ASN A 62 2.09 16.69 -12.44
CA ASN A 62 1.74 15.99 -13.67
C ASN A 62 2.97 15.45 -14.39
N LYS A 63 4.04 16.25 -14.49
CA LYS A 63 5.29 15.85 -15.15
C LYS A 63 6.03 14.73 -14.40
N ILE A 64 6.03 14.76 -13.07
CA ILE A 64 6.64 13.70 -12.24
C ILE A 64 5.87 12.39 -12.44
N TYR A 65 4.55 12.42 -12.26
CA TYR A 65 3.73 11.22 -12.32
C TYR A 65 3.63 10.64 -13.73
N SER A 66 3.64 11.47 -14.77
CA SER A 66 3.68 10.99 -16.16
C SER A 66 4.98 10.26 -16.50
N GLN A 67 6.10 10.67 -15.90
CA GLN A 67 7.39 10.00 -16.10
C GLN A 67 7.59 8.77 -15.21
N SER A 68 6.78 8.61 -14.16
CA SER A 68 6.80 7.40 -13.33
C SER A 68 5.88 6.28 -13.83
N ILE A 69 5.16 6.48 -14.93
CA ILE A 69 4.26 5.47 -15.50
C ILE A 69 5.05 4.19 -15.81
N GLY A 70 4.52 3.05 -15.37
CA GLY A 70 5.13 1.74 -15.64
C GLY A 70 6.36 1.42 -14.80
N THR A 71 6.82 2.35 -13.96
CA THR A 71 7.91 2.08 -13.03
C THR A 71 7.41 1.20 -11.87
N PRO A 72 8.21 0.22 -11.39
CA PRO A 72 7.79 -0.65 -10.29
C PRO A 72 7.78 0.07 -8.93
N GLN A 73 8.47 1.20 -8.81
CA GLN A 73 8.53 1.99 -7.58
C GLN A 73 7.26 2.84 -7.38
N ASP A 74 6.84 2.97 -6.13
CA ASP A 74 5.79 3.89 -5.74
C ASP A 74 6.35 5.32 -5.60
N VAL A 75 6.16 6.16 -6.62
CA VAL A 75 6.53 7.57 -6.57
C VAL A 75 5.45 8.38 -5.84
N ARG A 76 5.85 9.27 -4.92
CA ARG A 76 4.96 10.17 -4.16
C ARG A 76 5.56 11.58 -4.09
N VAL A 77 4.81 12.59 -4.55
CA VAL A 77 5.25 14.00 -4.47
C VAL A 77 4.77 14.61 -3.15
N LEU A 78 5.70 15.14 -2.35
CA LEU A 78 5.41 15.73 -1.05
C LEU A 78 4.88 17.15 -1.22
N LEU A 79 3.64 17.41 -0.80
CA LEU A 79 2.90 18.65 -1.02
C LEU A 79 2.84 19.55 0.23
N ALA A 80 2.98 19.01 1.43
CA ALA A 80 2.96 19.79 2.67
C ALA A 80 3.95 20.99 2.62
N PRO A 81 5.22 20.81 2.20
CA PRO A 81 6.17 21.91 2.15
C PRO A 81 5.87 22.96 1.08
N PHE A 82 5.03 22.65 0.07
CA PHE A 82 4.56 23.66 -0.89
C PHE A 82 3.60 24.66 -0.24
N LYS A 83 2.79 24.21 0.74
CA LYS A 83 1.84 25.07 1.45
C LYS A 83 2.48 25.79 2.63
N ASN A 84 3.38 25.10 3.34
CA ASN A 84 4.09 25.65 4.49
C ASN A 84 5.57 25.22 4.43
N PRO A 85 6.48 26.08 3.93
CA PRO A 85 7.90 25.77 3.74
C PRO A 85 8.65 25.40 5.02
N HIS A 86 8.14 25.79 6.19
CA HIS A 86 8.76 25.49 7.48
C HIS A 86 8.36 24.11 8.03
N THR A 87 7.50 23.39 7.30
CA THR A 87 7.07 22.04 7.68
C THR A 87 8.22 21.06 7.51
N LYS A 88 8.56 20.35 8.60
CA LYS A 88 9.46 19.21 8.49
C LYS A 88 8.82 18.11 7.66
N ILE A 89 9.59 17.57 6.72
CA ILE A 89 9.26 16.39 5.95
C ILE A 89 9.19 15.20 6.92
N LYS A 90 8.02 14.58 6.91
CA LYS A 90 7.72 13.36 7.65
C LYS A 90 7.06 12.39 6.69
N THR A 91 7.76 11.30 6.38
CA THR A 91 7.22 10.20 5.58
C THR A 91 6.77 9.08 6.52
N SER A 92 5.81 8.24 6.09
CA SER A 92 5.41 7.06 6.87
C SER A 92 6.54 6.04 7.04
N LYS A 93 7.50 6.04 6.10
CA LYS A 93 8.61 5.09 6.07
C LYS A 93 9.95 5.82 6.17
N GLU A 94 10.91 5.24 6.88
CA GLU A 94 12.23 5.84 7.09
C GLU A 94 12.99 6.00 5.77
N ILE A 95 13.65 7.15 5.61
CA ILE A 95 14.42 7.47 4.40
C ILE A 95 15.80 6.84 4.51
N GLU A 96 16.13 5.97 3.55
CA GLU A 96 17.42 5.26 3.48
C GLU A 96 18.41 5.94 2.53
N VAL A 97 17.90 6.57 1.46
CA VAL A 97 18.69 7.22 0.42
C VAL A 97 18.16 8.63 0.17
N ILE A 98 19.04 9.63 0.10
CA ILE A 98 18.70 10.99 -0.34
C ILE A 98 19.45 11.28 -1.63
N VAL A 99 18.71 11.72 -2.64
CA VAL A 99 19.21 12.06 -3.97
C VAL A 99 19.00 13.55 -4.21
N PHE A 100 20.05 14.29 -4.54
CA PHE A 100 19.98 15.70 -4.91
C PHE A 100 20.17 15.90 -6.41
N ASP A 101 19.46 16.88 -6.98
CA ASP A 101 19.55 17.25 -8.39
C ASP A 101 20.77 18.12 -8.77
N GLN A 102 21.56 18.50 -7.76
CA GLN A 102 22.83 19.19 -7.88
C GLN A 102 23.72 18.93 -6.66
N ALA A 103 24.99 19.31 -6.78
CA ALA A 103 25.95 19.17 -5.70
C ALA A 103 25.75 20.28 -4.66
N PHE A 104 25.72 19.90 -3.39
CA PHE A 104 25.71 20.82 -2.25
C PHE A 104 26.93 20.54 -1.37
N ASN A 105 27.36 21.55 -0.62
CA ASN A 105 28.39 21.31 0.38
C ASN A 105 27.83 20.44 1.53
N LYS A 106 28.72 19.79 2.27
CA LYS A 106 28.34 18.85 3.32
C LYS A 106 27.55 19.51 4.46
N ASP A 107 27.90 20.75 4.82
CA ASP A 107 27.26 21.46 5.92
C ASP A 107 25.79 21.79 5.61
N ASP A 108 25.49 22.19 4.38
CA ASP A 108 24.13 22.47 3.91
C ASP A 108 23.27 21.19 3.88
N VAL A 109 23.86 20.07 3.42
CA VAL A 109 23.20 18.75 3.42
C VAL A 109 22.91 18.30 4.85
N ASP A 110 23.90 18.37 5.74
CA ASP A 110 23.74 17.97 7.15
C ASP A 110 22.73 18.89 7.86
N SER A 111 22.72 20.18 7.52
CA SER A 111 21.71 21.14 8.00
C SER A 111 20.32 20.74 7.54
N PHE A 112 20.13 20.50 6.24
CA PHE A 112 18.84 20.06 5.67
C PHE A 112 18.31 18.80 6.34
N ILE A 113 19.15 17.78 6.51
CA ILE A 113 18.76 16.52 7.14
C ILE A 113 18.28 16.77 8.58
N ARG A 114 18.98 17.62 9.35
CA ARG A 114 18.61 17.94 10.74
C ARG A 114 17.38 18.84 10.86
N SER A 115 17.28 19.84 9.99
CA SER A 115 16.25 20.90 10.08
C SER A 115 14.95 20.48 9.41
N CYS A 116 15.03 19.80 8.27
CA CYS A 116 13.90 19.56 7.39
C CYS A 116 13.39 18.12 7.43
N LEU A 117 14.18 17.12 7.85
CA LEU A 117 13.74 15.72 7.90
C LEU A 117 13.51 15.24 9.34
N SER A 118 12.50 14.39 9.54
CA SER A 118 12.13 13.89 10.87
C SER A 118 12.39 12.40 11.10
N ASN A 119 12.60 11.62 10.03
CA ASN A 119 12.64 10.14 10.08
C ASN A 119 13.69 9.56 9.12
N VAL A 120 14.95 9.97 9.28
CA VAL A 120 16.09 9.49 8.49
C VAL A 120 16.86 8.43 9.29
N ILE A 121 17.29 7.35 8.64
CA ILE A 121 18.11 6.32 9.29
C ILE A 121 19.50 6.86 9.65
N THR A 122 20.13 6.29 10.68
CA THR A 122 21.43 6.75 11.19
C THR A 122 22.57 6.69 10.15
N ASN A 123 22.45 5.84 9.12
CA ASN A 123 23.43 5.66 8.04
C ASN A 123 22.82 5.94 6.65
N CYS A 124 22.10 7.06 6.52
CA CYS A 124 21.47 7.43 5.25
C CYS A 124 22.51 7.68 4.15
N ASN A 125 22.30 7.07 2.98
CA ASN A 125 23.18 7.27 1.83
C ASN A 125 22.79 8.54 1.07
N VAL A 126 23.67 9.53 1.02
CA VAL A 126 23.45 10.78 0.28
C VAL A 126 24.20 10.73 -1.04
N MET A 127 23.50 11.05 -2.13
CA MET A 127 24.08 11.11 -3.47
C MET A 127 23.59 12.33 -4.25
N THR A 128 24.38 12.71 -5.25
CA THR A 128 24.06 13.78 -6.19
C THR A 128 24.01 13.20 -7.59
N LEU A 129 22.97 13.54 -8.34
CA LEU A 129 22.89 13.25 -9.78
C LEU A 129 23.27 14.51 -10.55
N SER A 130 24.48 14.55 -11.11
CA SER A 130 24.86 15.60 -12.07
C SER A 130 24.35 15.25 -13.46
N THR A 131 23.66 16.19 -14.11
CA THR A 131 23.23 16.06 -15.51
C THR A 131 24.30 16.58 -16.47
N ASP A 132 25.58 16.31 -16.22
CA ASP A 132 26.67 16.72 -17.09
C ASP A 132 26.79 15.74 -18.27
N THR A 133 26.03 16.00 -19.33
CA THR A 133 26.32 15.44 -20.66
C THR A 133 26.89 16.55 -21.53
N ARG A 134 28.23 16.70 -21.53
CA ARG A 134 29.00 17.44 -22.53
C ARG A 134 29.00 16.77 -23.93
N THR A 135 27.95 16.05 -24.33
CA THR A 135 28.01 15.20 -25.54
C THR A 135 26.78 15.21 -26.44
N LEU A 136 25.75 16.03 -26.15
CA LEU A 136 24.59 16.16 -27.05
C LEU A 136 24.32 17.60 -27.52
N ASP A 137 24.89 18.61 -26.86
CA ASP A 137 24.74 20.01 -27.30
C ASP A 137 25.66 20.34 -28.49
N GLU A 138 26.80 19.66 -28.66
CA GLU A 138 27.73 19.88 -29.78
C GLU A 138 27.25 19.32 -31.14
N GLN A 139 26.18 18.50 -31.17
CA GLN A 139 25.57 18.06 -32.43
C GLN A 139 24.39 18.92 -32.88
N ILE A 140 23.85 19.78 -32.01
CA ILE A 140 22.77 20.71 -32.36
C ILE A 140 23.34 22.11 -32.67
N GLU A 141 24.53 22.45 -32.16
CA GLU A 141 25.18 23.75 -32.42
C GLU A 141 25.80 23.90 -33.82
N ASN A 142 25.92 22.84 -34.62
CA ASN A 142 26.52 22.93 -35.97
C ASN A 142 25.54 23.21 -37.12
N GLU A 143 24.22 23.36 -36.87
CA GLU A 143 23.26 23.68 -37.94
C GLU A 143 22.62 25.07 -37.88
N ASN A 144 22.83 25.88 -36.84
CA ASN A 144 22.24 27.23 -36.77
C ASN A 144 23.22 28.31 -36.30
N SER A 145 24.30 28.50 -37.05
CA SER A 145 25.05 29.76 -37.04
C SER A 145 24.18 30.85 -37.68
N SER A 146 23.41 31.61 -36.87
CA SER A 146 23.02 33.01 -37.09
C SER A 146 21.97 33.49 -36.07
N THR A 147 22.37 33.86 -34.85
CA THR A 147 21.93 35.07 -34.10
C THR A 147 22.36 34.99 -32.63
N LYS A 148 23.20 35.94 -32.20
CA LYS A 148 23.48 36.17 -30.78
C LYS A 148 22.22 36.78 -30.14
N VAL A 149 21.59 36.05 -29.22
CA VAL A 149 20.54 36.58 -28.33
C VAL A 149 21.05 36.54 -26.90
N THR A 150 21.08 37.71 -26.27
CA THR A 150 21.46 37.97 -24.88
C THR A 150 20.49 37.30 -23.89
N VAL A 151 21.03 36.81 -22.77
CA VAL A 151 20.41 35.89 -21.79
C VAL A 151 19.26 36.52 -20.94
N ASP A 152 18.76 37.70 -21.29
CA ASP A 152 17.72 38.39 -20.51
C ASP A 152 16.28 38.26 -21.08
N SER A 153 16.03 37.41 -22.08
CA SER A 153 14.70 37.34 -22.74
C SER A 153 14.07 35.96 -22.87
N VAL A 154 14.56 34.93 -22.15
CA VAL A 154 13.98 33.56 -22.22
C VAL A 154 13.16 33.21 -20.96
N ALA A 155 13.07 34.11 -19.99
CA ALA A 155 12.31 33.91 -18.74
C ALA A 155 10.81 34.24 -18.86
N SER A 156 10.31 34.73 -20.00
CA SER A 156 8.93 35.22 -20.13
C SER A 156 7.92 34.28 -20.79
N ASP A 157 8.34 33.22 -21.49
CA ASP A 157 7.44 32.51 -22.44
C ASP A 157 7.06 31.06 -22.10
N VAL A 158 7.29 30.57 -20.87
CA VAL A 158 6.81 29.22 -20.43
C VAL A 158 6.07 29.23 -19.09
N LEU A 159 5.65 30.40 -18.59
CA LEU A 159 4.72 30.45 -17.45
C LEU A 159 3.29 30.51 -17.99
N PRO A 160 2.43 29.51 -17.73
CA PRO A 160 1.01 29.62 -18.06
C PRO A 160 0.46 30.90 -17.44
N LYS A 161 -0.26 31.71 -18.24
CA LYS A 161 -0.97 32.90 -17.76
C LYS A 161 -1.76 32.52 -16.52
N THR A 162 -1.51 33.25 -15.44
CA THR A 162 -2.03 33.01 -14.08
C THR A 162 -3.55 32.88 -14.09
N GLN A 163 -4.07 31.65 -13.97
CA GLN A 163 -5.39 31.44 -13.37
C GLN A 163 -5.23 31.64 -11.87
N ASP A 164 -6.11 32.44 -11.26
CA ASP A 164 -6.16 32.63 -9.82
C ASP A 164 -6.29 31.29 -9.12
N PHE A 165 -5.25 30.92 -8.36
CA PHE A 165 -5.24 29.66 -7.63
C PHE A 165 -6.09 29.80 -6.36
N LYS A 166 -7.37 29.44 -6.46
CA LYS A 166 -8.30 29.46 -5.33
C LYS A 166 -8.19 28.17 -4.51
N SER A 167 -7.93 28.33 -3.21
CA SER A 167 -7.93 27.25 -2.21
C SER A 167 -9.21 27.27 -1.37
N TYR A 168 -9.58 26.12 -0.81
CA TYR A 168 -10.80 25.90 -0.03
C TYR A 168 -10.47 25.19 1.28
N ASN A 169 -11.27 25.40 2.31
CA ASN A 169 -11.13 24.67 3.57
C ASN A 169 -11.59 23.22 3.42
N ASP A 170 -12.68 23.01 2.69
CA ASP A 170 -13.37 21.73 2.59
C ASP A 170 -13.52 21.29 1.13
N VAL A 171 -12.69 20.32 0.74
CA VAL A 171 -12.62 19.76 -0.62
C VAL A 171 -13.14 18.33 -0.61
N VAL A 172 -13.84 17.93 -1.67
CA VAL A 172 -14.34 16.56 -1.84
C VAL A 172 -13.98 16.00 -3.22
N LEU A 173 -13.75 14.69 -3.29
CA LEU A 173 -13.65 13.96 -4.54
C LEU A 173 -14.14 12.52 -4.36
N GLY A 174 -14.49 11.87 -5.46
CA GLY A 174 -14.95 10.49 -5.46
C GLY A 174 -14.33 9.68 -6.57
N GLY A 175 -14.16 8.38 -6.35
CA GLY A 175 -13.58 7.49 -7.34
C GLY A 175 -13.53 6.03 -6.90
N THR A 176 -13.19 5.16 -7.85
CA THR A 176 -13.02 3.73 -7.56
C THR A 176 -11.68 3.44 -6.89
N PHE A 177 -10.60 4.14 -7.26
CA PHE A 177 -9.26 3.99 -6.67
C PHE A 177 -8.72 2.56 -6.67
N ASP A 178 -9.06 1.77 -7.68
CA ASP A 178 -8.51 0.42 -7.83
C ASP A 178 -7.04 0.47 -8.27
N ARG A 179 -6.17 -0.24 -7.55
CA ARG A 179 -4.72 -0.36 -7.82
C ARG A 179 -4.07 1.00 -8.07
N LEU A 180 -4.11 1.84 -7.03
CA LEU A 180 -3.69 3.24 -7.03
C LEU A 180 -2.51 3.47 -7.99
N HIS A 181 -2.74 4.33 -8.97
CA HIS A 181 -1.87 4.55 -10.12
C HIS A 181 -1.68 6.03 -10.37
N GLU A 182 -0.81 6.38 -11.32
CA GLU A 182 -0.33 7.74 -11.56
C GLU A 182 -1.48 8.71 -11.82
N GLY A 183 -2.46 8.31 -12.64
CA GLY A 183 -3.70 9.06 -12.82
C GLY A 183 -4.48 9.34 -11.52
N HIS A 184 -4.62 8.36 -10.61
CA HIS A 184 -5.22 8.59 -9.28
C HIS A 184 -4.35 9.50 -8.41
N LYS A 185 -3.03 9.34 -8.45
CA LYS A 185 -2.09 10.15 -7.65
C LYS A 185 -2.16 11.62 -8.05
N ILE A 186 -2.23 11.91 -9.35
CA ILE A 186 -2.49 13.27 -9.86
C ILE A 186 -3.83 13.78 -9.34
N PHE A 187 -4.89 13.00 -9.53
CA PHE A 187 -6.24 13.40 -9.13
C PHE A 187 -6.36 13.74 -7.65
N LEU A 188 -5.77 12.91 -6.78
CA LEU A 188 -5.69 13.15 -5.33
C LEU A 188 -4.78 14.34 -5.00
N SER A 189 -3.65 14.49 -5.67
CA SER A 189 -2.70 15.59 -5.45
C SER A 189 -3.32 16.95 -5.81
N GLU A 190 -4.09 17.04 -6.89
CA GLU A 190 -4.81 18.25 -7.29
C GLU A 190 -5.83 18.70 -6.23
N ALA A 191 -6.48 17.73 -5.57
CA ALA A 191 -7.39 18.03 -4.48
C ALA A 191 -6.65 18.48 -3.21
N VAL A 192 -5.53 17.82 -2.87
CA VAL A 192 -4.68 18.24 -1.75
C VAL A 192 -4.17 19.65 -1.98
N LEU A 193 -3.68 20.00 -3.17
CA LEU A 193 -3.18 21.35 -3.48
C LEU A 193 -4.23 22.46 -3.23
N ARG A 194 -5.52 22.15 -3.36
CA ARG A 194 -6.63 23.12 -3.18
C ARG A 194 -7.30 23.04 -1.82
N CYS A 195 -6.85 22.15 -0.93
CA CYS A 195 -7.44 21.94 0.38
C CYS A 195 -6.57 22.54 1.49
N ASN A 196 -7.19 23.28 2.41
CA ASN A 196 -6.54 23.91 3.56
C ASN A 196 -6.84 23.22 4.89
N LYS A 197 -7.96 22.48 5.01
CA LYS A 197 -8.36 21.85 6.27
C LYS A 197 -8.77 20.39 6.11
N ARG A 198 -9.90 20.11 5.44
CA ARG A 198 -10.51 18.78 5.38
C ARG A 198 -10.68 18.32 3.93
N LEU A 199 -10.10 17.17 3.61
CA LEU A 199 -10.29 16.49 2.33
C LEU A 199 -11.14 15.22 2.53
N THR A 200 -12.32 15.19 1.95
CA THR A 200 -13.18 14.00 1.92
C THR A 200 -12.99 13.23 0.63
N VAL A 201 -12.70 11.93 0.73
CA VAL A 201 -12.54 11.05 -0.44
C VAL A 201 -13.54 9.91 -0.37
N GLY A 202 -14.48 9.90 -1.31
CA GLY A 202 -15.44 8.81 -1.48
C GLY A 202 -14.85 7.66 -2.30
N VAL A 203 -14.73 6.49 -1.70
CA VAL A 203 -14.20 5.27 -2.33
C VAL A 203 -15.36 4.33 -2.67
N THR A 204 -15.56 4.04 -3.96
CA THR A 204 -16.70 3.24 -4.43
C THR A 204 -16.75 1.83 -3.81
N SER A 205 -17.88 1.44 -3.23
CA SER A 205 -18.14 0.10 -2.67
C SER A 205 -18.63 -0.90 -3.72
N GLU A 206 -18.60 -2.20 -3.39
CA GLU A 206 -18.89 -3.32 -4.31
C GLU A 206 -20.21 -3.20 -5.08
N GLU A 207 -21.26 -2.67 -4.44
CA GLU A 207 -22.59 -2.46 -5.05
C GLU A 207 -22.54 -1.60 -6.34
N MET A 208 -21.61 -0.65 -6.38
CA MET A 208 -21.44 0.28 -7.49
C MET A 208 -20.39 -0.18 -8.51
N LEU A 209 -19.72 -1.33 -8.29
CA LEU A 209 -18.60 -1.79 -9.13
C LEU A 209 -18.99 -2.78 -10.22
N LYS A 210 -20.15 -3.43 -10.13
CA LYS A 210 -20.56 -4.53 -11.02
C LYS A 210 -20.60 -4.19 -12.52
N SER A 211 -20.70 -2.90 -12.87
CA SER A 211 -20.68 -2.43 -14.26
C SER A 211 -19.27 -2.18 -14.81
N LYS A 212 -18.21 -2.33 -13.99
CA LYS A 212 -16.83 -2.12 -14.42
C LYS A 212 -16.27 -3.38 -15.09
N VAL A 213 -15.48 -3.20 -16.16
CA VAL A 213 -14.74 -4.27 -16.85
C VAL A 213 -13.94 -5.09 -15.85
N LEU A 214 -14.10 -6.41 -15.74
CA LEU A 214 -13.38 -7.26 -14.76
C LEU A 214 -13.50 -6.79 -13.30
N TRP A 215 -14.72 -6.45 -12.87
CA TRP A 215 -14.97 -5.93 -11.51
C TRP A 215 -14.54 -6.91 -10.41
N GLU A 216 -14.52 -8.21 -10.68
CA GLU A 216 -14.07 -9.28 -9.80
C GLU A 216 -12.59 -9.17 -9.42
N LEU A 217 -11.79 -8.46 -10.23
CA LEU A 217 -10.35 -8.24 -10.00
C LEU A 217 -10.05 -6.92 -9.27
N ILE A 218 -11.08 -6.14 -8.93
CA ILE A 218 -10.93 -4.90 -8.16
C ILE A 218 -10.54 -5.24 -6.72
N GLN A 219 -9.61 -4.47 -6.16
CA GLN A 219 -9.21 -4.62 -4.77
C GLN A 219 -10.39 -4.43 -3.80
N PRO A 220 -10.42 -5.17 -2.67
CA PRO A 220 -11.40 -4.96 -1.61
C PRO A 220 -11.51 -3.49 -1.17
N CYS A 221 -12.73 -3.04 -0.81
CA CYS A 221 -12.98 -1.63 -0.50
C CYS A 221 -12.15 -1.11 0.68
N ASN A 222 -12.02 -1.91 1.73
CA ASN A 222 -11.17 -1.62 2.88
C ASN A 222 -9.70 -1.42 2.50
N GLU A 223 -9.16 -2.25 1.61
CA GLU A 223 -7.78 -2.13 1.11
C GLU A 223 -7.60 -0.82 0.32
N ARG A 224 -8.53 -0.50 -0.58
CA ARG A 224 -8.49 0.75 -1.35
C ARG A 224 -8.59 1.99 -0.47
N VAL A 225 -9.48 1.99 0.54
CA VAL A 225 -9.58 3.06 1.55
C VAL A 225 -8.25 3.24 2.29
N ALA A 226 -7.64 2.14 2.75
CA ALA A 226 -6.37 2.17 3.44
C ALA A 226 -5.24 2.72 2.55
N LEU A 227 -5.15 2.29 1.29
CA LEU A 227 -4.14 2.75 0.33
C LEU A 227 -4.30 4.23 -0.01
N VAL A 228 -5.52 4.72 -0.21
CA VAL A 228 -5.78 6.15 -0.43
C VAL A 228 -5.39 6.97 0.79
N LYS A 229 -5.76 6.51 1.99
CA LYS A 229 -5.40 7.19 3.24
C LYS A 229 -3.89 7.24 3.46
N ASP A 230 -3.20 6.12 3.25
CA ASP A 230 -1.73 6.02 3.34
C ASP A 230 -1.04 6.99 2.37
N PHE A 231 -1.50 7.05 1.11
CA PHE A 231 -0.98 7.99 0.13
C PHE A 231 -1.19 9.46 0.54
N LEU A 232 -2.40 9.83 0.95
CA LEU A 232 -2.75 11.20 1.36
C LEU A 232 -1.94 11.65 2.58
N GLN A 233 -1.83 10.80 3.59
CA GLN A 233 -1.06 11.07 4.80
C GLN A 233 0.43 11.28 4.52
N ASP A 234 0.98 10.58 3.52
CA ASP A 234 2.37 10.77 3.11
C ASP A 234 2.61 12.10 2.37
N ILE A 235 1.72 12.49 1.45
CA ILE A 235 1.95 13.68 0.63
C ILE A 235 1.68 14.98 1.40
N ASP A 236 0.71 14.99 2.31
CA ASP A 236 0.43 16.15 3.17
C ASP A 236 -0.20 15.69 4.50
N PRO A 237 0.59 15.48 5.56
CA PRO A 237 0.07 15.02 6.85
C PRO A 237 -0.68 16.11 7.64
N GLN A 238 -0.78 17.35 7.14
CA GLN A 238 -1.39 18.46 7.89
C GLN A 238 -2.91 18.56 7.71
N LEU A 239 -3.45 17.91 6.67
CA LEU A 239 -4.88 17.90 6.40
C LEU A 239 -5.63 16.84 7.21
N ASP A 240 -6.89 17.12 7.50
CA ASP A 240 -7.84 16.13 8.01
C ASP A 240 -8.42 15.32 6.84
N TYR A 241 -8.18 14.01 6.86
CA TYR A 241 -8.60 13.09 5.79
C TYR A 241 -9.79 12.25 6.22
N ASN A 242 -10.92 12.49 5.55
CA ASN A 242 -12.12 11.69 5.68
C ASN A 242 -12.28 10.76 4.46
N VAL A 243 -11.60 9.62 4.47
CA VAL A 243 -11.67 8.61 3.39
C VAL A 243 -12.75 7.60 3.74
N VAL A 244 -13.85 7.59 2.99
CA VAL A 244 -15.06 6.82 3.34
C VAL A 244 -15.56 5.97 2.17
N PRO A 245 -16.07 4.75 2.43
CA PRO A 245 -16.75 3.98 1.41
C PRO A 245 -18.05 4.67 1.00
N ILE A 246 -18.36 4.67 -0.30
CA ILE A 246 -19.63 5.19 -0.85
C ILE A 246 -20.40 4.08 -1.56
N THR A 247 -21.70 4.01 -1.28
CA THR A 247 -22.64 3.05 -1.88
C THR A 247 -23.58 3.70 -2.89
N ASP A 248 -23.51 5.03 -3.04
CA ASP A 248 -24.22 5.78 -4.06
C ASP A 248 -23.33 6.84 -4.74
N PRO A 249 -23.70 7.33 -5.94
CA PRO A 249 -22.89 8.28 -6.71
C PRO A 249 -22.65 9.66 -6.07
N PHE A 250 -23.43 10.05 -5.05
CA PHE A 250 -23.34 11.36 -4.41
C PHE A 250 -22.54 11.27 -3.10
N GLY A 251 -22.66 10.17 -2.36
CA GLY A 251 -21.96 9.95 -1.11
C GLY A 251 -22.23 11.08 -0.09
N PRO A 252 -21.21 11.53 0.69
CA PRO A 252 -21.38 12.56 1.72
C PRO A 252 -21.77 13.94 1.18
N THR A 253 -21.60 14.21 -0.12
CA THR A 253 -21.85 15.52 -0.74
C THR A 253 -23.33 15.93 -0.71
N LYS A 254 -24.24 14.98 -0.55
CA LYS A 254 -25.69 15.22 -0.47
C LYS A 254 -26.17 15.68 0.91
N GLU A 255 -25.29 15.68 1.90
CA GLU A 255 -25.61 15.91 3.32
C GLU A 255 -24.70 16.95 3.98
N ASP A 256 -23.40 17.00 3.64
CA ASP A 256 -22.46 17.92 4.28
C ASP A 256 -22.56 19.36 3.71
N PRO A 257 -23.01 20.35 4.50
CA PRO A 257 -23.15 21.73 4.04
C PRO A 257 -21.84 22.49 3.98
N ASN A 258 -20.78 22.01 4.65
CA ASN A 258 -19.50 22.72 4.77
C ASN A 258 -18.61 22.52 3.54
N MET A 259 -18.91 21.54 2.67
CA MET A 259 -18.15 21.31 1.45
C MET A 259 -18.25 22.51 0.50
N GLU A 260 -17.10 22.95 -0.01
CA GLU A 260 -17.00 24.15 -0.85
C GLU A 260 -16.65 23.81 -2.30
N MET A 261 -15.95 22.69 -2.53
CA MET A 261 -15.36 22.36 -3.82
C MET A 261 -15.34 20.86 -4.09
N ILE A 262 -15.68 20.46 -5.31
CA ILE A 262 -15.53 19.08 -5.80
C ILE A 262 -14.47 18.99 -6.91
N VAL A 263 -13.57 18.03 -6.79
CA VAL A 263 -12.59 17.70 -7.83
C VAL A 263 -13.12 16.52 -8.64
N VAL A 264 -13.18 16.68 -9.96
CA VAL A 264 -13.69 15.69 -10.90
C VAL A 264 -12.74 15.52 -12.08
N SER A 265 -12.72 14.35 -12.69
CA SER A 265 -12.02 14.14 -13.96
C SER A 265 -12.86 14.66 -15.13
N THR A 266 -12.23 14.83 -16.30
CA THR A 266 -12.93 15.10 -17.57
C THR A 266 -14.13 14.16 -17.80
N GLU A 267 -13.98 12.87 -17.51
CA GLU A 267 -15.03 11.85 -17.65
C GLU A 267 -16.16 11.98 -16.64
N THR A 268 -15.85 12.42 -15.41
CA THR A 268 -16.81 12.49 -14.30
C THR A 268 -17.37 13.89 -14.09
N HIS A 269 -17.05 14.85 -14.98
CA HIS A 269 -17.57 16.21 -14.95
C HIS A 269 -19.11 16.28 -14.86
N LYS A 270 -19.81 15.45 -15.67
CA LYS A 270 -21.27 15.34 -15.60
C LYS A 270 -21.78 14.87 -14.23
N GLY A 271 -20.99 14.06 -13.52
CA GLY A 271 -21.27 13.65 -12.14
C GLY A 271 -21.21 14.81 -11.16
N GLY A 272 -20.18 15.67 -11.27
CA GLY A 272 -20.07 16.90 -10.47
C GLY A 272 -21.25 17.86 -10.67
N LEU A 273 -21.72 18.01 -11.92
CA LEU A 273 -22.92 18.80 -12.22
C LEU A 273 -24.18 18.22 -11.55
N LYS A 274 -24.34 16.89 -11.58
CA LYS A 274 -25.47 16.20 -10.90
C LYS A 274 -25.40 16.34 -9.38
N VAL A 275 -24.20 16.34 -8.79
CA VAL A 275 -24.00 16.62 -7.36
C VAL A 275 -24.53 18.01 -7.03
N ASN A 276 -24.19 19.03 -7.81
CA ASN A 276 -24.68 20.40 -7.59
C ASN A 276 -26.19 20.51 -7.76
N GLN A 277 -26.79 19.83 -8.73
CA GLN A 277 -28.25 19.78 -8.88
C GLN A 277 -28.91 19.20 -7.62
N LEU A 278 -28.44 18.05 -7.13
CA LEU A 278 -28.99 17.43 -5.92
C LEU A 278 -28.79 18.30 -4.68
N ARG A 279 -27.66 18.99 -4.57
CA ARG A 279 -27.38 19.93 -3.48
C ARG A 279 -28.38 21.09 -3.49
N GLN A 280 -28.68 21.66 -4.66
CA GLN A 280 -29.71 22.70 -4.80
C GLN A 280 -31.10 22.20 -4.41
N GLU A 281 -31.49 21.00 -4.85
CA GLU A 281 -32.75 20.34 -4.47
C GLU A 281 -32.87 20.13 -2.94
N ARG A 282 -31.73 20.06 -2.24
CA ARG A 282 -31.64 19.90 -0.77
C ARG A 282 -31.33 21.21 -0.03
N ASN A 283 -31.40 22.36 -0.69
CA ASN A 283 -31.09 23.68 -0.12
C ASN A 283 -29.64 23.81 0.41
N LEU A 284 -28.69 23.11 -0.21
CA LEU A 284 -27.26 23.21 0.05
C LEU A 284 -26.59 24.13 -0.99
N SER A 285 -25.48 24.76 -0.61
CA SER A 285 -24.63 25.54 -1.51
C SER A 285 -24.06 24.67 -2.63
N THR A 286 -23.94 25.19 -3.85
CA THR A 286 -23.23 24.48 -4.91
C THR A 286 -21.73 24.43 -4.62
N LEU A 287 -21.09 23.35 -5.06
CA LEU A 287 -19.64 23.17 -4.99
C LEU A 287 -18.97 23.78 -6.22
N ASP A 288 -17.86 24.46 -6.02
CA ASP A 288 -16.97 24.85 -7.11
C ASP A 288 -16.38 23.58 -7.73
N ILE A 289 -16.47 23.44 -9.06
CA ILE A 289 -16.01 22.23 -9.77
C ILE A 289 -14.63 22.50 -10.35
N HIS A 290 -13.65 21.67 -9.99
CA HIS A 290 -12.35 21.65 -10.65
C HIS A 290 -12.16 20.38 -11.46
N LEU A 291 -11.78 20.58 -12.71
CA LEU A 291 -11.62 19.53 -13.69
C LEU A 291 -10.14 19.17 -13.83
N VAL A 292 -9.84 17.89 -13.66
CA VAL A 292 -8.50 17.31 -13.85
C VAL A 292 -8.49 16.50 -15.13
N GLU A 293 -7.51 16.77 -15.99
CA GLU A 293 -7.30 16.03 -17.23
C GLU A 293 -6.74 14.63 -16.96
N LEU A 294 -7.13 13.68 -17.79
CA LEU A 294 -6.67 12.30 -17.68
C LEU A 294 -5.36 12.15 -18.44
N LEU A 295 -4.38 11.46 -17.84
CA LEU A 295 -3.14 11.14 -18.52
C LEU A 295 -3.35 10.08 -19.59
N GLU A 296 -2.77 10.32 -20.76
CA GLU A 296 -2.62 9.32 -21.82
C GLU A 296 -1.49 8.35 -21.51
N SER A 297 -1.62 7.12 -22.00
CA SER A 297 -0.59 6.08 -21.95
C SER A 297 -0.63 5.24 -23.21
N GLU A 298 0.52 4.71 -23.62
CA GLU A 298 0.58 3.78 -24.74
C GLU A 298 -0.35 2.57 -24.49
N SER A 299 -1.29 2.38 -25.41
CA SER A 299 -2.18 1.23 -25.44
C SER A 299 -1.41 0.01 -25.93
N LEU A 300 -1.44 -1.07 -25.15
CA LEU A 300 -0.73 -2.32 -25.47
C LEU A 300 -1.60 -3.33 -26.25
N GLY A 301 -2.86 -2.97 -26.58
CA GLY A 301 -3.78 -3.83 -27.32
C GLY A 301 -5.09 -3.13 -27.69
N GLU A 302 -5.84 -3.69 -28.65
CA GLU A 302 -7.07 -3.07 -29.19
C GLU A 302 -8.17 -2.82 -28.15
N GLU A 303 -8.19 -3.59 -27.06
CA GLU A 303 -9.18 -3.48 -25.97
C GLU A 303 -8.77 -2.50 -24.86
N GLU A 304 -7.53 -1.99 -24.86
CA GLU A 304 -7.05 -1.04 -23.85
C GLU A 304 -7.46 0.41 -24.18
N GLU A 305 -7.90 1.14 -23.15
CA GLU A 305 -8.16 2.57 -23.24
C GLU A 305 -6.82 3.32 -23.49
N THR A 306 -6.85 4.43 -24.25
CA THR A 306 -5.65 5.25 -24.51
C THR A 306 -5.17 6.03 -23.27
N LYS A 307 -5.97 6.08 -22.21
CA LYS A 307 -5.65 6.73 -20.94
C LYS A 307 -5.16 5.73 -19.91
N ILE A 308 -4.47 6.22 -18.89
CA ILE A 308 -4.16 5.41 -17.71
C ILE A 308 -5.46 5.13 -16.95
N SER A 309 -5.81 3.85 -16.83
CA SER A 309 -6.99 3.42 -16.08
C SER A 309 -6.77 2.10 -15.32
N SER A 310 -7.54 1.91 -14.25
CA SER A 310 -7.60 0.63 -13.54
C SER A 310 -8.16 -0.49 -14.40
N SER A 311 -8.93 -0.19 -15.46
CA SER A 311 -9.40 -1.19 -16.42
C SER A 311 -8.23 -1.80 -17.18
N ASN A 312 -7.33 -0.98 -17.73
CA ASN A 312 -6.12 -1.47 -18.40
C ASN A 312 -5.23 -2.27 -17.44
N LYS A 313 -5.06 -1.80 -16.20
CA LYS A 313 -4.32 -2.56 -15.18
C LYS A 313 -4.92 -3.95 -14.93
N ARG A 314 -6.24 -4.10 -14.94
CA ARG A 314 -6.92 -5.40 -14.76
C ARG A 314 -6.85 -6.27 -16.00
N LEU A 315 -6.97 -5.70 -17.21
CA LEU A 315 -6.76 -6.43 -18.46
C LEU A 315 -5.35 -7.04 -18.53
N ARG A 316 -4.33 -6.28 -18.13
CA ARG A 316 -2.93 -6.76 -18.07
C ARG A 316 -2.69 -7.86 -17.03
N LEU A 317 -3.63 -8.10 -16.11
CA LEU A 317 -3.57 -9.24 -15.19
C LEU A 317 -4.09 -10.54 -15.82
N LEU A 318 -4.83 -10.48 -16.91
CA LEU A 318 -5.33 -11.68 -17.58
C LEU A 318 -4.14 -12.54 -18.05
N GLY A 319 -4.20 -13.84 -17.77
CA GLY A 319 -3.11 -14.77 -18.02
C GLY A 319 -1.98 -14.73 -16.98
N THR A 320 -1.98 -13.77 -16.04
CA THR A 320 -1.04 -13.77 -14.90
C THR A 320 -1.59 -14.61 -13.74
N ARG A 321 -0.68 -15.28 -13.02
CA ARG A 321 -1.04 -16.07 -11.84
C ARG A 321 -1.20 -15.13 -10.64
N LEU A 322 -2.45 -14.91 -10.21
CA LEU A 322 -2.80 -13.92 -9.18
C LEU A 322 -2.43 -14.33 -7.75
N LYS A 323 -2.31 -15.64 -7.48
CA LYS A 323 -1.88 -16.18 -6.18
C LYS A 323 -0.68 -17.10 -6.40
N PRO A 324 0.34 -17.05 -5.53
CA PRO A 324 1.43 -18.02 -5.61
C PRO A 324 0.87 -19.45 -5.51
N PRO A 325 1.52 -20.44 -6.13
CA PRO A 325 1.21 -21.82 -5.85
C PRO A 325 1.25 -22.06 -4.33
N GLN A 326 0.19 -22.65 -3.81
CA GLN A 326 0.12 -23.15 -2.44
C GLN A 326 0.13 -24.69 -2.54
N PRO A 327 0.64 -25.40 -1.52
CA PRO A 327 0.49 -26.86 -1.51
C PRO A 327 -1.00 -27.20 -1.50
N TYR A 328 -1.37 -28.29 -2.18
CA TYR A 328 -2.70 -28.86 -2.03
C TYR A 328 -2.77 -29.57 -0.67
N VAL A 329 -3.52 -29.00 0.27
CA VAL A 329 -3.60 -29.49 1.66
C VAL A 329 -4.83 -30.36 1.85
N ILE A 330 -4.62 -31.61 2.23
CA ILE A 330 -5.65 -32.61 2.54
C ILE A 330 -5.70 -32.79 4.06
N GLY A 331 -6.86 -32.52 4.66
CA GLY A 331 -7.11 -32.82 6.06
C GLY A 331 -7.61 -34.25 6.23
N LEU A 332 -6.79 -35.12 6.81
CA LEU A 332 -7.15 -36.51 7.08
C LEU A 332 -7.76 -36.64 8.48
N THR A 333 -8.99 -37.13 8.55
CA THR A 333 -9.73 -37.34 9.80
C THR A 333 -10.35 -38.74 9.85
N GLY A 334 -10.98 -39.11 10.97
CA GLY A 334 -11.46 -40.46 11.21
C GLY A 334 -11.41 -40.88 12.67
N GLY A 335 -12.20 -41.88 13.03
CA GLY A 335 -12.31 -42.38 14.40
C GLY A 335 -11.00 -42.96 14.96
N THR A 336 -10.99 -43.23 16.27
CA THR A 336 -9.90 -43.97 16.92
C THR A 336 -9.69 -45.31 16.21
N ALA A 337 -8.43 -45.70 16.02
CA ALA A 337 -8.04 -46.94 15.35
C ALA A 337 -8.54 -47.10 13.89
N SER A 338 -8.99 -46.03 13.22
CA SER A 338 -9.47 -46.14 11.83
C SER A 338 -8.37 -46.35 10.78
N GLY A 339 -7.09 -46.20 11.14
CA GLY A 339 -5.96 -46.38 10.21
C GLY A 339 -5.49 -45.10 9.52
N LYS A 340 -5.88 -43.91 10.01
CA LYS A 340 -5.41 -42.60 9.49
C LYS A 340 -3.90 -42.52 9.32
N THR A 341 -3.16 -42.90 10.35
CA THR A 341 -1.69 -42.84 10.35
C THR A 341 -1.09 -43.68 9.22
N THR A 342 -1.67 -44.85 8.93
CA THR A 342 -1.25 -45.70 7.81
C THR A 342 -1.54 -45.04 6.46
N ILE A 343 -2.67 -44.36 6.33
CA ILE A 343 -3.00 -43.59 5.10
C ILE A 343 -2.02 -42.43 4.94
N SER A 344 -1.76 -41.64 5.99
CA SER A 344 -0.78 -40.54 5.97
C SER A 344 0.60 -41.02 5.51
N GLN A 345 1.11 -42.08 6.14
CA GLN A 345 2.41 -42.68 5.80
C GLN A 345 2.48 -43.11 4.34
N ARG A 346 1.44 -43.78 3.84
CA ARG A 346 1.39 -44.21 2.45
C ARG A 346 1.31 -43.02 1.48
N MET A 347 0.72 -41.90 1.88
CA MET A 347 0.73 -40.69 1.08
C MET A 347 2.11 -40.02 1.08
N GLY A 348 2.85 -40.07 2.19
CA GLY A 348 4.23 -39.61 2.24
C GLY A 348 5.17 -40.42 1.35
N GLU A 349 5.00 -41.75 1.31
CA GLU A 349 5.71 -42.63 0.36
C GLU A 349 5.45 -42.26 -1.11
N LEU A 350 4.29 -41.66 -1.41
CA LEU A 350 3.93 -41.17 -2.74
C LEU A 350 4.40 -39.72 -3.01
N GLY A 351 5.08 -39.08 -2.05
CA GLY A 351 5.66 -37.74 -2.18
C GLY A 351 4.91 -36.61 -1.49
N ALA A 352 3.83 -36.89 -0.77
CA ALA A 352 3.15 -35.87 0.04
C ALA A 352 4.01 -35.47 1.25
N GLY A 353 3.92 -34.21 1.66
CA GLY A 353 4.40 -33.81 2.99
C GLY A 353 3.44 -34.33 4.06
N GLU A 354 3.96 -34.79 5.19
CA GLU A 354 3.14 -35.34 6.28
C GLU A 354 3.17 -34.43 7.52
N VAL A 355 1.99 -34.13 8.05
CA VAL A 355 1.84 -33.43 9.33
C VAL A 355 0.95 -34.26 10.25
N ASN A 356 1.50 -34.68 11.39
CA ASN A 356 0.76 -35.38 12.43
C ASN A 356 0.41 -34.41 13.56
N CYS A 357 -0.87 -34.03 13.66
CA CYS A 357 -1.32 -33.04 14.64
C CYS A 357 -1.20 -33.53 16.10
N ASP A 358 -1.31 -34.83 16.36
CA ASP A 358 -1.18 -35.37 17.72
C ASP A 358 0.27 -35.20 18.23
N SER A 359 1.25 -35.50 17.36
CA SER A 359 2.68 -35.32 17.65
C SER A 359 3.03 -33.84 17.77
N LEU A 360 2.47 -33.01 16.89
CA LEU A 360 2.69 -31.57 16.89
C LEU A 360 2.11 -30.92 18.16
N ALA A 361 0.94 -31.36 18.62
CA ALA A 361 0.29 -30.88 19.83
C ALA A 361 1.15 -31.10 21.07
N HIS A 362 1.82 -32.25 21.18
CA HIS A 362 2.73 -32.54 22.28
C HIS A 362 3.86 -31.51 22.36
N GLY A 363 4.46 -31.15 21.22
CA GLY A 363 5.55 -30.18 21.16
C GLY A 363 5.16 -28.74 21.51
N LEU A 364 3.87 -28.41 21.62
CA LEU A 364 3.41 -27.05 21.93
C LEU A 364 3.59 -26.64 23.39
N TYR A 365 3.77 -27.61 24.28
CA TYR A 365 3.88 -27.36 25.72
C TYR A 365 5.02 -28.17 26.37
N GLU A 366 6.03 -28.57 25.59
CA GLU A 366 7.24 -29.21 26.10
C GLU A 366 8.19 -28.21 26.76
N ARG A 367 8.27 -26.99 26.25
CA ARG A 367 9.19 -25.96 26.76
C ARG A 367 8.47 -24.97 27.66
N LYS A 368 9.12 -24.59 28.75
CA LYS A 368 8.55 -23.75 29.83
C LYS A 368 8.23 -22.31 29.40
N ASP A 369 8.84 -21.84 28.30
CA ASP A 369 8.63 -20.52 27.70
C ASP A 369 7.48 -20.50 26.69
N GLN A 370 6.91 -21.66 26.33
CA GLN A 370 5.82 -21.73 25.35
C GLN A 370 4.49 -21.24 25.94
N TYR A 371 3.72 -20.56 25.11
CA TYR A 371 2.39 -20.05 25.45
C TYR A 371 1.48 -21.15 26.03
N CYS A 372 1.36 -22.30 25.36
CA CYS A 372 0.50 -23.39 25.84
C CYS A 372 0.97 -23.92 27.19
N TYR A 373 2.28 -24.10 27.42
CA TYR A 373 2.80 -24.52 28.73
C TYR A 373 2.35 -23.56 29.84
N ILE A 374 2.62 -22.26 29.67
CA ILE A 374 2.31 -21.23 30.67
C ILE A 374 0.81 -21.24 30.99
N ARG A 375 -0.05 -21.22 29.96
CA ARG A 375 -1.50 -21.17 30.13
C ARG A 375 -2.08 -22.44 30.77
N LEU A 376 -1.52 -23.60 30.45
CA LEU A 376 -1.93 -24.86 31.06
C LEU A 376 -1.57 -24.91 32.54
N VAL A 377 -0.34 -24.50 32.91
CA VAL A 377 0.08 -24.47 34.33
C VAL A 377 -0.71 -23.41 35.12
N GLU A 378 -1.03 -22.27 34.51
CA GLU A 378 -1.90 -21.25 35.12
C GLU A 378 -3.31 -21.79 35.41
N HIS A 379 -3.88 -22.58 34.50
CA HIS A 379 -5.25 -23.08 34.62
C HIS A 379 -5.36 -24.33 35.52
N PHE A 380 -4.58 -25.36 35.21
CA PHE A 380 -4.62 -26.67 35.88
C PHE A 380 -3.73 -26.74 37.13
N GLY A 381 -2.93 -25.71 37.38
CA GLY A 381 -2.01 -25.62 38.50
C GLY A 381 -0.75 -26.48 38.33
N LYS A 382 0.10 -26.50 39.36
CA LYS A 382 1.36 -27.27 39.34
C LYS A 382 1.19 -28.78 39.49
N GLY A 383 -0.03 -29.26 39.74
CA GLY A 383 -0.33 -30.69 39.88
C GLY A 383 -0.21 -31.48 38.58
N ILE A 384 -0.18 -30.81 37.43
CA ILE A 384 0.06 -31.41 36.12
C ILE A 384 1.54 -31.45 35.73
N LEU A 385 2.46 -31.20 36.67
CA LEU A 385 3.90 -31.17 36.40
C LEU A 385 4.61 -32.40 36.98
N ASP A 386 5.58 -32.93 36.24
CA ASP A 386 6.50 -33.95 36.73
C ASP A 386 7.62 -33.36 37.63
N SER A 387 8.54 -34.21 38.10
CA SER A 387 9.66 -33.80 38.95
C SER A 387 10.62 -32.80 38.31
N ASP A 388 10.71 -32.78 36.97
CA ASP A 388 11.57 -31.88 36.20
C ASP A 388 10.83 -30.58 35.80
N GLY A 389 9.53 -30.51 36.11
CA GLY A 389 8.66 -29.40 35.80
C GLY A 389 8.15 -29.39 34.36
N HIS A 390 8.16 -30.52 33.66
CA HIS A 390 7.46 -30.66 32.37
C HIS A 390 6.01 -31.07 32.62
N ILE A 391 5.14 -30.90 31.62
CA ILE A 391 3.74 -31.34 31.73
C ILE A 391 3.69 -32.87 31.77
N ASP A 392 3.20 -33.41 32.89
CA ASP A 392 2.81 -34.80 33.02
C ASP A 392 1.46 -35.00 32.30
N ARG A 393 1.53 -35.60 31.11
CA ARG A 393 0.37 -35.89 30.26
C ARG A 393 -0.58 -36.91 30.90
N THR A 394 -0.09 -37.80 31.75
CA THR A 394 -0.93 -38.75 32.48
C THR A 394 -1.74 -38.03 33.55
N ALA A 395 -1.11 -37.12 34.30
CA ALA A 395 -1.80 -36.28 35.28
C ALA A 395 -2.82 -35.33 34.62
N LEU A 396 -2.41 -34.61 33.56
CA LEU A 396 -3.30 -33.74 32.80
C LEU A 396 -4.46 -34.52 32.17
N GLY A 397 -4.15 -35.68 31.58
CA GLY A 397 -5.14 -36.60 31.02
C GLY A 397 -6.19 -37.03 32.04
N ALA A 398 -5.78 -37.40 33.25
CA ALA A 398 -6.69 -37.82 34.31
C ALA A 398 -7.71 -36.75 34.71
N ILE A 399 -7.34 -35.46 34.58
CA ILE A 399 -8.25 -34.33 34.80
C ILE A 399 -9.22 -34.21 33.61
N VAL A 400 -8.70 -34.06 32.40
CA VAL A 400 -9.52 -33.73 31.21
C VAL A 400 -10.35 -34.89 30.67
N PHE A 401 -10.02 -36.14 30.99
CA PHE A 401 -10.86 -37.29 30.63
C PHE A 401 -12.08 -37.46 31.54
N ASN A 402 -12.03 -36.92 32.77
CA ASN A 402 -13.10 -37.05 33.75
C ASN A 402 -14.01 -35.81 33.82
N ASP A 403 -13.57 -34.67 33.28
CA ASP A 403 -14.33 -33.41 33.29
C ASP A 403 -14.38 -32.78 31.88
N GLU A 404 -15.59 -32.66 31.35
CA GLU A 404 -15.84 -32.08 30.03
C GLU A 404 -15.49 -30.59 29.96
N SER A 405 -15.71 -29.83 31.05
CA SER A 405 -15.38 -28.40 31.10
C SER A 405 -13.87 -28.17 31.07
N GLU A 406 -13.11 -29.01 31.77
CA GLU A 406 -11.65 -29.02 31.76
C GLU A 406 -11.09 -29.42 30.40
N ARG A 407 -11.70 -30.40 29.74
CA ARG A 407 -11.37 -30.76 28.35
C ARG A 407 -11.58 -29.59 27.40
N HIS A 408 -12.67 -28.83 27.56
CA HIS A 408 -12.91 -27.63 26.77
C HIS A 408 -11.87 -26.54 27.05
N ALA A 409 -11.47 -26.34 28.31
CA ALA A 409 -10.42 -25.40 28.66
C ALA A 409 -9.07 -25.76 28.00
N LEU A 410 -8.67 -27.03 28.05
CA LEU A 410 -7.48 -27.54 27.33
C LEU A 410 -7.57 -27.24 25.83
N ASN A 411 -8.69 -27.60 25.19
CA ASN A 411 -8.89 -27.40 23.76
C ASN A 411 -8.81 -25.91 23.37
N ASN A 412 -9.42 -25.01 24.16
CA ASN A 412 -9.39 -23.57 23.90
C ASN A 412 -7.98 -22.97 24.00
N ILE A 413 -7.09 -23.59 24.78
CA ILE A 413 -5.68 -23.19 24.88
C ILE A 413 -4.86 -23.77 23.72
N VAL A 414 -5.03 -25.06 23.43
CA VAL A 414 -4.13 -25.80 22.53
C VAL A 414 -4.52 -25.67 21.06
N TRP A 415 -5.80 -25.73 20.71
CA TRP A 415 -6.24 -25.78 19.31
C TRP A 415 -5.82 -24.56 18.48
N PRO A 416 -5.96 -23.30 18.95
CA PRO A 416 -5.52 -22.15 18.17
C PRO A 416 -4.02 -22.19 17.86
N ALA A 417 -3.20 -22.56 18.86
CA ALA A 417 -1.75 -22.67 18.69
C ALA A 417 -1.36 -23.84 17.77
N LEU A 418 -2.08 -24.95 17.86
CA LEU A 418 -1.88 -26.12 17.00
C LEU A 418 -2.19 -25.80 15.54
N LEU A 419 -3.31 -25.13 15.27
CA LEU A 419 -3.68 -24.75 13.90
C LEU A 419 -2.64 -23.82 13.27
N GLU A 420 -2.14 -22.83 14.00
CA GLU A 420 -1.09 -21.94 13.51
C GLU A 420 0.21 -22.70 13.25
N ARG A 421 0.65 -23.56 14.18
CA ARG A 421 1.85 -24.37 13.96
C ARG A 421 1.71 -25.35 12.79
N THR A 422 0.52 -25.91 12.58
CA THR A 422 0.21 -26.74 11.42
C THR A 422 0.36 -25.96 10.11
N LYS A 423 -0.13 -24.71 10.04
CA LYS A 423 0.03 -23.87 8.85
C LYS A 423 1.49 -23.54 8.55
N GLU A 424 2.27 -23.24 9.59
CA GLU A 424 3.72 -23.01 9.47
C GLU A 424 4.41 -24.25 8.89
N LEU A 425 4.15 -25.44 9.44
CA LEU A 425 4.78 -26.66 8.99
C LEU A 425 4.36 -27.07 7.57
N VAL A 426 3.09 -26.83 7.19
CA VAL A 426 2.62 -27.00 5.80
C VAL A 426 3.43 -26.11 4.84
N GLN A 427 3.72 -24.87 5.24
CA GLN A 427 4.52 -23.96 4.45
C GLN A 427 6.00 -24.40 4.39
N GLU A 428 6.58 -24.85 5.51
CA GLU A 428 7.94 -25.42 5.55
C GLU A 428 8.08 -26.62 4.59
N LEU A 429 7.10 -27.53 4.58
CA LEU A 429 7.05 -28.68 3.66
C LEU A 429 6.88 -28.26 2.19
N TYR A 430 6.11 -27.20 1.94
CA TYR A 430 5.97 -26.67 0.59
C TYR A 430 7.30 -26.09 0.08
N GLU A 431 8.01 -25.35 0.92
CA GLU A 431 9.33 -24.80 0.62
C GLU A 431 10.39 -25.88 0.40
N SER A 432 10.24 -27.05 1.03
CA SER A 432 11.08 -28.22 0.77
C SER A 432 10.66 -29.02 -0.48
N GLY A 433 9.64 -28.57 -1.22
CA GLY A 433 9.25 -29.09 -2.53
C GLY A 433 7.96 -29.90 -2.58
N HIS A 434 7.30 -30.16 -1.44
CA HIS A 434 6.05 -30.94 -1.42
C HIS A 434 4.89 -30.14 -2.00
N GLN A 435 4.34 -30.59 -3.13
CA GLN A 435 3.19 -29.94 -3.78
C GLN A 435 1.84 -30.33 -3.15
N VAL A 436 1.80 -31.43 -2.40
CA VAL A 436 0.64 -31.93 -1.66
C VAL A 436 1.08 -32.16 -0.22
N VAL A 437 0.27 -31.75 0.76
CA VAL A 437 0.52 -31.98 2.18
C VAL A 437 -0.71 -32.62 2.82
N VAL A 438 -0.50 -33.69 3.58
CA VAL A 438 -1.54 -34.41 4.32
C VAL A 438 -1.40 -34.09 5.80
N VAL A 439 -2.49 -33.63 6.39
CA VAL A 439 -2.55 -33.27 7.81
C VAL A 439 -3.44 -34.27 8.52
N ASP A 440 -2.85 -35.21 9.26
CA ASP A 440 -3.56 -36.16 10.13
C ASP A 440 -4.03 -35.44 11.40
N ALA A 441 -5.34 -35.20 11.48
CA ALA A 441 -5.97 -34.49 12.58
C ALA A 441 -7.29 -35.18 12.97
N ALA A 442 -7.24 -36.01 14.01
CA ALA A 442 -8.43 -36.67 14.56
C ALA A 442 -9.51 -35.65 15.01
N ILE A 443 -9.08 -34.50 15.52
CA ILE A 443 -9.95 -33.43 16.03
C ILE A 443 -10.48 -32.47 14.96
N LEU A 444 -10.09 -32.63 13.68
CA LEU A 444 -10.37 -31.68 12.59
C LEU A 444 -11.83 -31.21 12.53
N LEU A 445 -12.77 -32.14 12.57
CA LEU A 445 -14.20 -31.82 12.45
C LEU A 445 -14.74 -31.19 13.73
N LEU A 446 -14.30 -31.66 14.90
CA LEU A 446 -14.71 -31.16 16.22
C LEU A 446 -14.21 -29.74 16.45
N ALA A 447 -13.01 -29.43 15.99
CA ALA A 447 -12.40 -28.12 16.11
C ALA A 447 -12.88 -27.12 15.04
N GLY A 448 -13.73 -27.56 14.10
CA GLY A 448 -14.25 -26.70 13.03
C GLY A 448 -13.14 -26.17 12.13
N TRP A 449 -12.20 -27.04 11.73
CA TRP A 449 -11.03 -26.63 10.93
C TRP A 449 -11.18 -26.86 9.42
N GLN A 450 -12.32 -27.34 8.94
CA GLN A 450 -12.52 -27.80 7.55
C GLN A 450 -12.12 -26.75 6.51
N GLN A 451 -12.41 -25.48 6.78
CA GLN A 451 -12.10 -24.31 5.95
C GLN A 451 -10.60 -24.01 5.78
N ASN A 452 -9.74 -24.67 6.55
CA ASN A 452 -8.28 -24.53 6.43
C ASN A 452 -7.67 -25.57 5.47
N PHE A 453 -8.48 -26.48 4.92
CA PHE A 453 -8.04 -27.54 4.01
C PHE A 453 -8.73 -27.40 2.66
N HIS A 454 -8.07 -27.87 1.59
CA HIS A 454 -8.68 -27.90 0.26
C HIS A 454 -9.68 -29.05 0.15
N GLU A 455 -9.35 -30.19 0.77
CA GLU A 455 -10.21 -31.35 0.90
C GLU A 455 -10.11 -31.94 2.31
N VAL A 456 -11.19 -32.57 2.76
CA VAL A 456 -11.22 -33.37 3.99
C VAL A 456 -11.47 -34.81 3.62
N TRP A 457 -10.53 -35.68 3.98
CA TRP A 457 -10.63 -37.12 3.76
C TRP A 457 -10.99 -37.80 5.07
N ALA A 458 -12.00 -38.66 5.05
CA ALA A 458 -12.44 -39.42 6.21
C ALA A 458 -12.03 -40.88 6.08
N CYS A 459 -11.25 -41.36 7.05
CA CYS A 459 -10.88 -42.75 7.18
C CYS A 459 -11.89 -43.46 8.10
N ILE A 460 -12.66 -44.39 7.52
CA ILE A 460 -13.80 -45.04 8.18
C ILE A 460 -13.57 -46.55 8.20
N ILE A 461 -13.76 -47.15 9.36
CA ILE A 461 -13.90 -48.60 9.53
C ILE A 461 -15.26 -48.82 10.22
N PRO A 462 -16.10 -49.76 9.74
CA PRO A 462 -17.36 -50.09 10.40
C PRO A 462 -17.14 -50.54 11.85
N PRO A 463 -18.00 -50.13 12.81
CA PRO A 463 -17.99 -50.73 14.14
C PRO A 463 -18.33 -52.22 14.06
N GLN A 464 -17.65 -53.04 14.86
CA GLN A 464 -17.91 -54.47 14.99
C GLN A 464 -19.19 -54.76 15.76
#